data_AF-A0A523AKN6-F1
#
_entry.id   AF-A0A523AKN6-F1
#
_cell.length_a   1.000
_cell.length_b   1.000
_cell.length_c   1.000
_cell.angle_alpha   90.00
_cell.angle_beta   90.00
_cell.angle_gamma   90.00
#
_symmetry.space_group_name_H-M   'P 1'
#
loop_
_entity.id
_entity.type
_entity.pdbx_description
1 polymer ?
#
loop_
_entity_poly.entity_id
_entity_poly.type
_entity_poly.pdbx_seq_one_letter_code
_entity_poly.pdbx_strand_id
1 'polypeptide(L)'
;GKATLLRDLRRVPEEVWTGIIPKHRRKAFGETVSSSEAVDTLSLQVALCGLVYALAYPVGKFLSLGSETAWGAMFVVTVMVGMAVRKLMEKVGAEHLLSPEVQKHLAGVCVDYAVAASVAAISLPALRMYAGPLILLSLAGGVVTVSVFLWLPKRVWRNYRFERTLVTYGTLTGTMDSGIALCRVVDPDLRTPAVEDYVRGMPLMFLLILPLYGLLFLPLRGYGSAEAPLFYSLTLLGLLLSLFSFLLMWKKMGLWMGSQR
;
A
#
# COMPACT_ATOMS: atom_id res chain seq x y z
N GLY A 1 0.01 20.39 -5.07
CA GLY A 1 -0.77 20.85 -3.91
C GLY A 1 0.17 21.46 -2.90
N LYS A 2 -0.28 22.31 -1.98
CA LYS A 2 0.57 22.75 -0.86
C LYS A 2 0.56 21.66 0.21
N ALA A 3 1.72 21.25 0.71
CA ALA A 3 1.80 20.34 1.85
C ALA A 3 1.21 21.02 3.09
N THR A 4 0.48 20.26 3.91
CA THR A 4 -0.19 20.83 5.09
C THR A 4 0.85 21.23 6.15
N LEU A 5 1.93 20.44 6.25
CA LEU A 5 2.96 20.57 7.29
C LEU A 5 4.25 21.27 6.82
N LEU A 6 4.61 21.21 5.54
CA LEU A 6 5.82 21.86 4.99
C LEU A 6 5.47 23.01 4.04
N ARG A 7 5.63 24.25 4.53
CA ARG A 7 5.35 25.47 3.75
C ARG A 7 6.59 26.08 3.07
N ASP A 8 7.81 25.71 3.48
CA ASP A 8 9.06 26.28 2.96
C ASP A 8 10.21 25.26 3.02
N LEU A 9 10.80 24.94 1.85
CA LEU A 9 11.91 24.00 1.72
C LEU A 9 13.21 24.52 2.34
N ARG A 10 13.36 25.85 2.51
CA ARG A 10 14.54 26.46 3.17
C ARG A 10 14.55 26.27 4.68
N ARG A 11 13.44 25.80 5.26
CA ARG A 11 13.29 25.51 6.69
C ARG A 11 13.47 24.03 7.02
N VAL A 12 13.81 23.20 6.03
CA VAL A 12 14.07 21.78 6.24
C VAL A 12 15.38 21.64 7.04
N PRO A 13 15.33 21.03 8.24
CA PRO A 13 16.51 20.88 9.09
C PRO A 13 17.66 20.14 8.39
N GLU A 14 18.91 20.50 8.70
CA GLU A 14 20.11 19.88 8.12
C GLU A 14 20.20 18.36 8.39
N GLU A 15 19.63 17.91 9.51
CA GLU A 15 19.45 16.49 9.87
C GLU A 15 18.64 15.69 8.84
N VAL A 16 17.70 16.31 8.13
CA VAL A 16 16.92 15.66 7.06
C VAL A 16 17.76 15.48 5.80
N TRP A 17 18.66 16.43 5.51
CA TRP A 17 19.56 16.37 4.36
C TRP A 17 20.71 15.39 4.56
N THR A 18 21.28 15.39 5.76
CA THR A 18 22.39 14.52 6.14
C THR A 18 21.94 13.12 6.55
N GLY A 19 20.68 12.96 6.95
CA GLY A 19 20.14 11.73 7.53
C GLY A 19 20.66 11.45 8.95
N ILE A 20 21.46 12.34 9.53
CA ILE A 20 22.10 12.15 10.84
C ILE A 20 21.43 13.06 11.87
N ILE A 21 20.74 12.44 12.83
CA ILE A 21 20.08 13.17 13.93
C ILE A 21 21.12 13.50 15.02
N PRO A 22 21.32 14.79 15.37
CA PRO A 22 22.24 15.20 16.41
C PRO A 22 21.80 14.66 17.78
N LYS A 23 22.75 14.36 18.67
CA LYS A 23 22.50 13.65 19.95
C LYS A 23 21.34 14.24 20.77
N HIS A 24 21.23 15.58 20.82
CA HIS A 24 20.22 16.29 21.59
C HIS A 24 18.79 16.24 21.01
N ARG A 25 18.61 15.79 19.76
CA ARG A 25 17.29 15.62 19.12
C ARG A 25 16.89 14.16 18.90
N ARG A 26 17.72 13.21 19.32
CA ARG A 26 17.41 11.78 19.15
C ARG A 26 16.19 11.43 19.99
N LYS A 27 15.22 10.76 19.37
CA LYS A 27 14.06 10.19 20.04
C LYS A 27 14.40 8.78 20.53
N ALA A 28 13.68 8.31 21.54
CA ALA A 28 13.76 6.91 21.96
C ALA A 28 13.30 5.99 20.82
N PHE A 29 13.84 4.77 20.76
CA PHE A 29 13.46 3.76 19.77
C PHE A 29 12.04 3.24 19.99
N GLY A 30 11.63 3.18 21.25
CA GLY A 30 10.26 2.92 21.65
C GLY A 30 10.18 2.58 23.14
N GLU A 31 8.96 2.47 23.64
CA GLU A 31 8.72 2.00 25.01
C GLU A 31 8.98 0.48 25.14
N THR A 32 9.70 0.12 26.19
CA THR A 32 9.95 -1.26 26.61
C THR A 32 8.72 -1.79 27.33
N VAL A 33 8.04 -2.78 26.74
CA VAL A 33 6.76 -3.32 27.26
C VAL A 33 6.90 -4.67 27.97
N SER A 34 8.09 -5.27 27.89
CA SER A 34 8.40 -6.55 28.53
C SER A 34 9.75 -6.47 29.24
N SER A 35 9.88 -7.23 30.34
CA SER A 35 11.15 -7.39 31.04
C SER A 35 12.11 -8.21 30.18
N SER A 36 13.31 -7.68 29.93
CA SER A 36 14.36 -8.36 29.16
C SER A 36 14.82 -9.69 29.78
N GLU A 37 14.56 -9.91 31.08
CA GLU A 37 14.84 -11.19 31.75
C GLU A 37 13.88 -12.31 31.31
N ALA A 38 12.65 -11.96 30.91
CA ALA A 38 11.66 -12.91 30.42
C ALA A 38 11.72 -13.00 28.89
N VAL A 39 11.38 -11.91 28.22
CA VAL A 39 11.36 -11.80 26.75
C VAL A 39 11.66 -10.35 26.38
N ASP A 40 12.62 -10.14 25.50
CA ASP A 40 12.92 -8.79 25.01
C ASP A 40 11.72 -8.18 24.26
N THR A 41 11.55 -6.86 24.36
CA THR A 41 10.43 -6.16 23.71
C THR A 41 10.45 -6.34 22.19
N LEU A 42 11.63 -6.32 21.56
CA LEU A 42 11.73 -6.53 20.11
C LEU A 42 11.28 -7.95 19.75
N SER A 43 11.74 -8.95 20.51
CA SER A 43 11.35 -10.35 20.33
C SER A 43 9.84 -10.53 20.47
N LEU A 44 9.21 -9.86 21.45
CA LEU A 44 7.76 -9.89 21.63
C LEU A 44 7.02 -9.29 20.42
N GLN A 45 7.43 -8.12 19.92
CA GLN A 45 6.80 -7.51 18.75
C GLN A 45 6.96 -8.37 17.49
N VAL A 46 8.15 -8.96 17.27
CA VAL A 46 8.39 -9.89 16.17
C VAL A 46 7.51 -11.13 16.30
N ALA A 47 7.37 -11.69 17.50
CA ALA A 47 6.50 -12.83 17.76
C ALA A 47 5.03 -12.51 17.48
N LEU A 48 4.55 -11.31 17.82
CA LEU A 48 3.19 -10.86 17.51
C LEU A 48 2.96 -10.74 16.00
N CYS A 49 3.91 -10.15 15.26
CA CYS A 49 3.84 -10.12 13.79
C CYS A 49 3.85 -11.54 13.19
N GLY A 50 4.70 -12.42 13.73
CA GLY A 50 4.75 -13.84 13.35
C GLY A 50 3.46 -14.59 13.63
N LEU A 51 2.81 -14.33 14.77
CA LEU A 51 1.52 -14.90 15.13
C LEU A 51 0.43 -14.48 14.14
N VAL A 52 0.36 -13.18 13.80
CA VAL A 52 -0.58 -12.68 12.79
C VAL A 52 -0.38 -13.38 11.45
N TYR A 53 0.87 -13.54 11.02
CA TYR A 53 1.19 -14.26 9.78
C TYR A 53 0.82 -15.75 9.87
N ALA A 54 1.15 -16.42 10.98
CA ALA A 54 0.83 -17.83 11.21
C ALA A 54 -0.68 -18.10 11.20
N LEU A 55 -1.49 -17.16 11.70
CA LEU A 55 -2.95 -17.22 11.62
C LEU A 55 -3.49 -16.89 10.22
N ALA A 56 -2.85 -15.98 9.50
CA ALA A 56 -3.24 -15.60 8.14
C ALA A 56 -2.92 -16.68 7.10
N TYR A 57 -1.80 -17.39 7.26
CA TYR A 57 -1.32 -18.40 6.33
C TYR A 57 -2.33 -19.51 5.99
N PRO A 58 -2.98 -20.20 6.96
CA PRO A 58 -3.97 -21.23 6.64
C PRO A 58 -5.21 -20.65 5.95
N VAL A 59 -5.63 -19.44 6.32
CA VAL A 59 -6.76 -18.74 5.69
C VAL A 59 -6.44 -18.43 4.23
N GLY A 60 -5.25 -17.89 3.96
CA GLY A 60 -4.80 -17.62 2.59
C GLY A 60 -4.57 -18.88 1.78
N LYS A 61 -4.05 -19.96 2.40
CA LYS A 61 -3.91 -21.26 1.75
C LYS A 61 -5.28 -21.83 1.37
N PHE A 62 -6.26 -21.74 2.25
CA PHE A 62 -7.65 -22.15 1.96
C PHE A 62 -8.25 -21.36 0.80
N LEU A 63 -8.05 -20.04 0.79
CA LEU A 63 -8.46 -19.17 -0.33
C LEU A 63 -7.74 -19.51 -1.65
N SER A 64 -6.51 -20.02 -1.59
CA SER A 64 -5.72 -20.40 -2.77
C SER A 64 -6.03 -21.78 -3.35
N LEU A 65 -6.88 -22.59 -2.70
CA LEU A 65 -7.22 -23.96 -3.15
C LEU A 65 -7.83 -24.03 -4.57
N GLY A 66 -8.19 -22.90 -5.19
CA GLY A 66 -8.71 -22.82 -6.56
C GLY A 66 -7.86 -22.06 -7.58
N SER A 67 -6.75 -21.40 -7.19
CA SER A 67 -5.90 -20.64 -8.12
C SER A 67 -4.58 -20.16 -7.49
N GLU A 68 -3.45 -20.36 -8.16
CA GLU A 68 -2.14 -19.79 -7.76
C GLU A 68 -2.16 -18.26 -7.65
N THR A 69 -3.09 -17.61 -8.35
CA THR A 69 -3.27 -16.16 -8.39
C THR A 69 -3.79 -15.58 -7.06
N ALA A 70 -4.35 -16.42 -6.19
CA ALA A 70 -4.84 -16.02 -4.87
C ALA A 70 -3.71 -15.72 -3.88
N TRP A 71 -2.46 -16.10 -4.16
CA TRP A 71 -1.32 -15.73 -3.32
C TRP A 71 -1.14 -14.21 -3.22
N GLY A 72 -1.47 -13.47 -4.29
CA GLY A 72 -1.47 -12.00 -4.28
C GLY A 72 -2.47 -11.39 -3.28
N ALA A 73 -3.45 -12.16 -2.82
CA ALA A 73 -4.43 -11.74 -1.82
C ALA A 73 -3.94 -11.90 -0.36
N MET A 74 -2.81 -12.58 -0.13
CA MET A 74 -2.27 -12.85 1.21
C MET A 74 -2.12 -11.58 2.04
N PHE A 75 -1.65 -10.49 1.43
CA PHE A 75 -1.52 -9.20 2.10
C PHE A 75 -2.83 -8.73 2.74
N VAL A 76 -3.96 -8.89 2.04
CA VAL A 76 -5.29 -8.46 2.54
C VAL A 76 -5.78 -9.38 3.65
N VAL A 77 -5.54 -10.69 3.51
CA VAL A 77 -5.83 -11.67 4.57
C VAL A 77 -5.04 -11.32 5.83
N THR A 78 -3.75 -11.02 5.70
CA THR A 78 -2.88 -10.63 6.82
C THR A 78 -3.35 -9.34 7.49
N VAL A 79 -3.76 -8.32 6.73
CA VAL A 79 -4.32 -7.07 7.29
C VAL A 79 -5.60 -7.36 8.08
N MET A 80 -6.51 -8.15 7.52
CA MET A 80 -7.77 -8.52 8.18
C MET A 80 -7.54 -9.30 9.48
N VAL A 81 -6.63 -10.29 9.45
CA VAL A 81 -6.25 -11.06 10.64
C VAL A 81 -5.55 -10.16 11.66
N GLY A 82 -4.66 -9.26 11.24
CA GLY A 82 -4.01 -8.30 12.12
C GLY A 82 -5.01 -7.37 12.82
N MET A 83 -6.01 -6.87 12.09
CA MET A 83 -7.11 -6.09 12.68
C MET A 83 -7.93 -6.91 13.69
N ALA A 84 -8.20 -8.19 13.39
CA ALA A 84 -8.92 -9.09 14.29
C ALA A 84 -8.11 -9.39 15.57
N VAL A 85 -6.82 -9.67 15.44
CA VAL A 85 -5.90 -9.91 16.56
C VAL A 85 -5.81 -8.66 17.44
N ARG A 86 -5.62 -7.48 16.84
CA ARG A 86 -5.60 -6.21 17.58
C ARG A 86 -6.88 -6.01 18.39
N LYS A 87 -8.05 -6.19 17.76
CA LYS A 87 -9.35 -6.07 18.44
C LYS A 87 -9.52 -7.10 19.56
N LEU A 88 -8.99 -8.31 19.39
CA LEU A 88 -9.00 -9.32 20.42
C LEU A 88 -8.12 -8.93 21.60
N MET A 89 -6.91 -8.40 21.35
CA MET A 89 -6.00 -7.90 22.39
C MET A 89 -6.63 -6.75 23.19
N GLU A 90 -7.28 -5.81 22.52
CA GLU A 90 -8.05 -4.73 23.16
C GLU A 90 -9.16 -5.31 24.05
N LYS A 91 -9.90 -6.32 23.56
CA LYS A 91 -10.98 -6.95 24.33
C LYS A 91 -10.51 -7.68 25.59
N VAL A 92 -9.32 -8.28 25.57
CA VAL A 92 -8.76 -9.00 26.73
C VAL A 92 -7.85 -8.13 27.60
N GLY A 93 -7.69 -6.84 27.28
CA GLY A 93 -6.85 -5.90 28.02
C GLY A 93 -5.33 -6.10 27.82
N ALA A 94 -4.93 -6.82 26.77
CA ALA A 94 -3.52 -7.11 26.45
C ALA A 94 -2.85 -6.06 25.54
N GLU A 95 -3.54 -4.95 25.26
CA GLU A 95 -3.03 -3.84 24.43
C GLU A 95 -1.73 -3.21 24.95
N HIS A 96 -1.48 -3.27 26.26
CA HIS A 96 -0.26 -2.79 26.91
C HIS A 96 1.00 -3.57 26.50
N LEU A 97 0.85 -4.73 25.86
CA LEU A 97 1.96 -5.53 25.30
C LEU A 97 2.39 -5.04 23.90
N LEU A 98 1.67 -4.09 23.31
CA LEU A 98 2.00 -3.53 22.00
C LEU A 98 2.91 -2.31 22.17
N SER A 99 4.01 -2.27 21.42
CA SER A 99 4.88 -1.10 21.32
C SER A 99 4.83 -0.56 19.89
N PRO A 100 3.97 0.44 19.58
CA PRO A 100 3.77 0.94 18.23
C PRO A 100 5.05 1.51 17.59
N GLU A 101 5.94 2.09 18.39
CA GLU A 101 7.21 2.68 17.93
C GLU A 101 8.17 1.58 17.46
N VAL A 102 8.33 0.52 18.25
CA VAL A 102 9.13 -0.66 17.87
C VAL A 102 8.55 -1.33 16.63
N GLN A 103 7.22 -1.48 16.54
CA GLN A 103 6.57 -2.02 15.34
C GLN A 103 6.81 -1.15 14.09
N LYS A 104 6.83 0.18 14.21
CA LYS A 104 7.16 1.09 13.10
C LYS A 104 8.60 0.89 12.60
N HIS A 105 9.54 0.65 13.51
CA HIS A 105 10.93 0.35 13.16
C HIS A 105 11.05 -1.03 12.48
N LEU A 106 10.38 -2.05 13.03
CA LEU A 106 10.33 -3.39 12.42
C LEU A 106 9.75 -3.34 11.00
N ALA A 107 8.64 -2.61 10.82
CA ALA A 107 8.06 -2.39 9.50
C ALA A 107 9.07 -1.71 8.56
N GLY A 108 9.80 -0.69 9.02
CA GLY A 108 10.87 -0.05 8.25
C GLY A 108 11.93 -1.02 7.74
N VAL A 109 12.42 -1.93 8.60
CA VAL A 109 13.39 -2.96 8.20
C VAL A 109 12.80 -3.91 7.14
N CYS A 110 11.56 -4.35 7.32
CA CYS A 110 10.88 -5.20 6.33
C CYS A 110 10.73 -4.50 4.98
N VAL A 111 10.39 -3.21 4.98
CA VAL A 111 10.31 -2.37 3.77
C VAL A 111 11.66 -2.31 3.06
N ASP A 112 12.74 -1.99 3.78
CA ASP A 112 14.06 -1.86 3.18
C ASP A 112 14.52 -3.18 2.54
N TYR A 113 14.25 -4.30 3.21
CA TYR A 113 14.50 -5.63 2.67
C TYR A 113 13.66 -5.92 1.42
N ALA A 114 12.36 -5.59 1.44
CA ALA A 114 11.48 -5.80 0.30
C ALA A 114 11.92 -4.98 -0.92
N VAL A 115 12.37 -3.74 -0.72
CA VAL A 115 12.91 -2.89 -1.79
C VAL A 115 14.20 -3.50 -2.35
N ALA A 116 15.14 -3.88 -1.49
CA ALA A 116 16.40 -4.52 -1.91
C ALA A 116 16.15 -5.82 -2.68
N ALA A 117 15.26 -6.68 -2.19
CA ALA A 117 14.88 -7.93 -2.85
C ALA A 117 14.20 -7.68 -4.21
N SER A 118 13.34 -6.66 -4.30
CA SER A 118 12.66 -6.30 -5.55
C SER A 118 13.65 -5.85 -6.62
N VAL A 119 14.65 -5.04 -6.25
CA VAL A 119 15.73 -4.62 -7.17
C VAL A 119 16.58 -5.82 -7.59
N ALA A 120 16.90 -6.72 -6.64
CA ALA A 120 17.67 -7.94 -6.92
C ALA A 120 16.93 -8.94 -7.81
N ALA A 121 15.59 -8.95 -7.79
CA ALA A 121 14.76 -9.85 -8.60
C ALA A 121 14.65 -9.44 -10.08
N ILE A 122 15.12 -8.24 -10.45
CA ILE A 122 15.01 -7.73 -11.84
C ILE A 122 15.92 -8.55 -12.77
N SER A 123 15.32 -9.24 -13.74
CA SER A 123 16.04 -9.93 -14.80
C SER A 123 16.64 -8.93 -15.80
N LEU A 124 17.96 -8.71 -15.73
CA LEU A 124 18.69 -7.84 -16.67
C LEU A 124 18.52 -8.26 -18.14
N PRO A 125 18.53 -9.56 -18.51
CA PRO A 125 18.27 -9.97 -19.89
C PRO A 125 16.88 -9.59 -20.39
N ALA A 126 15.84 -9.82 -19.57
CA ALA A 126 14.47 -9.45 -19.93
C ALA A 126 14.31 -7.93 -20.06
N LEU A 127 14.94 -7.17 -19.15
CA LEU A 127 14.95 -5.72 -19.20
C LEU A 127 15.55 -5.20 -20.51
N ARG A 128 16.67 -5.77 -20.98
CA ARG A 128 17.30 -5.36 -22.24
C ARG A 128 16.46 -5.71 -23.47
N MET A 129 15.84 -6.90 -23.47
CA MET A 129 15.00 -7.35 -24.58
C MET A 129 13.74 -6.49 -24.74
N TYR A 130 13.16 -6.03 -23.63
CA TYR A 130 11.89 -5.27 -23.61
C TYR A 130 12.04 -3.81 -23.19
N ALA A 131 13.25 -3.25 -23.22
CA ALA A 131 13.52 -1.89 -22.73
C ALA A 131 12.64 -0.83 -23.41
N GLY A 132 12.50 -0.90 -24.73
CA GLY A 132 11.67 0.03 -25.51
C GLY A 132 10.20 0.04 -25.07
N PRO A 133 9.50 -1.12 -25.14
CA PRO A 133 8.13 -1.25 -24.64
C PRO A 133 7.96 -0.84 -23.18
N LEU A 134 8.89 -1.21 -22.31
CA LEU A 134 8.82 -0.88 -20.88
C LEU A 134 8.94 0.63 -20.64
N ILE A 135 9.84 1.32 -21.33
CA ILE A 135 10.01 2.78 -21.21
C ILE A 135 8.76 3.49 -21.73
N LEU A 136 8.24 3.08 -22.88
CA LEU A 136 7.04 3.68 -23.46
C LEU A 136 5.83 3.53 -22.53
N LEU A 137 5.60 2.32 -22.01
CA LEU A 137 4.53 2.05 -21.06
C LEU A 137 4.71 2.83 -19.75
N SER A 138 5.94 2.90 -19.23
CA SER A 138 6.25 3.63 -18.00
C SER A 138 6.02 5.13 -18.16
N LEU A 139 6.42 5.71 -19.29
CA LEU A 139 6.21 7.12 -19.58
C LEU A 139 4.73 7.44 -19.81
N ALA A 140 4.04 6.66 -20.66
CA ALA A 140 2.63 6.87 -20.94
C ALA A 140 1.78 6.69 -19.67
N GLY A 141 1.99 5.58 -18.95
CA GLY A 141 1.33 5.31 -17.68
C GLY A 141 1.66 6.34 -16.60
N GLY A 142 2.92 6.77 -16.52
CA GLY A 142 3.37 7.81 -15.60
C GLY A 142 2.69 9.16 -15.87
N VAL A 143 2.64 9.61 -17.13
CA VAL A 143 1.98 10.85 -17.51
C VAL A 143 0.49 10.80 -17.18
N VAL A 144 -0.20 9.69 -17.50
CA VAL A 144 -1.61 9.51 -17.17
C VAL A 144 -1.82 9.55 -15.66
N THR A 145 -1.01 8.79 -14.91
CA THR A 145 -1.11 8.71 -13.45
C THR A 145 -0.91 10.09 -12.81
N VAL A 146 0.17 10.80 -13.17
CA VAL A 146 0.44 12.16 -12.68
C VAL A 146 -0.72 13.10 -13.04
N SER A 147 -1.22 13.07 -14.28
CA SER A 147 -2.33 13.93 -14.71
C SER A 147 -3.59 13.68 -13.88
N VAL A 148 -3.94 12.42 -13.63
CA VAL A 148 -5.06 12.04 -12.76
C VAL A 148 -4.84 12.55 -11.35
N PHE A 149 -3.65 12.36 -10.77
CA PHE A 149 -3.35 12.79 -9.40
C PHE A 149 -3.18 14.31 -9.23
N LEU A 150 -2.96 15.08 -10.29
CA LEU A 150 -3.03 16.54 -10.22
C LEU A 150 -4.48 17.05 -10.16
N TRP A 151 -5.42 16.29 -10.73
CA TRP A 151 -6.81 16.68 -10.89
C TRP A 151 -7.75 16.09 -9.82
N LEU A 152 -7.55 14.82 -9.48
CA LEU A 152 -8.47 14.01 -8.69
C LEU A 152 -8.52 14.33 -7.18
N PRO A 153 -7.39 14.54 -6.49
CA PRO A 153 -7.38 14.70 -5.03
C PRO A 153 -8.23 15.87 -4.53
N LYS A 154 -8.36 16.93 -5.33
CA LYS A 154 -9.16 18.11 -5.00
C LYS A 154 -10.67 17.84 -4.94
N ARG A 155 -11.12 16.73 -5.54
CA ARG A 155 -12.53 16.32 -5.62
C ARG A 155 -12.88 15.21 -4.63
N VAL A 156 -11.93 14.31 -4.36
CA VAL A 156 -12.15 13.14 -3.50
C VAL A 156 -11.94 13.45 -2.04
N TRP A 157 -10.85 14.15 -1.69
CA TRP A 157 -10.50 14.37 -0.29
C TRP A 157 -10.77 15.80 0.14
N ARG A 158 -11.36 15.94 1.33
CA ARG A 158 -11.61 17.25 1.94
C ARG A 158 -10.44 17.67 2.83
N ASN A 159 -9.84 16.73 3.57
CA ASN A 159 -8.71 16.92 4.47
C ASN A 159 -7.42 16.22 3.99
N TYR A 160 -6.26 16.70 4.44
CA TYR A 160 -4.92 16.10 4.21
C TYR A 160 -4.70 15.68 2.75
N ARG A 161 -5.16 16.51 1.81
CA ARG A 161 -5.29 16.14 0.39
C ARG A 161 -3.93 15.77 -0.18
N PHE A 162 -2.87 16.48 0.21
CA PHE A 162 -1.53 16.27 -0.32
C PHE A 162 -0.91 14.98 0.25
N GLU A 163 -1.04 14.75 1.54
CA GLU A 163 -0.52 13.57 2.23
C GLU A 163 -1.23 12.30 1.71
N ARG A 164 -2.56 12.32 1.61
CA ARG A 164 -3.34 11.22 1.00
C ARG A 164 -3.00 10.99 -0.46
N THR A 165 -2.72 12.06 -1.22
CA THR A 165 -2.26 11.96 -2.61
C THR A 165 -0.94 11.24 -2.68
N LEU A 166 0.05 11.61 -1.86
CA LEU A 166 1.38 11.02 -1.88
C LEU A 166 1.36 9.54 -1.51
N VAL A 167 0.61 9.17 -0.46
CA VAL A 167 0.41 7.77 -0.09
C VAL A 167 -0.17 6.99 -1.26
N THR A 168 -1.30 7.46 -1.82
CA THR A 168 -1.99 6.73 -2.89
C THR A 168 -1.18 6.69 -4.18
N TYR A 169 -0.55 7.80 -4.56
CA TYR A 169 0.30 7.90 -5.76
C TYR A 169 1.48 6.95 -5.66
N GLY A 170 2.23 6.99 -4.55
CA GLY A 170 3.38 6.10 -4.35
C GLY A 170 2.99 4.63 -4.32
N THR A 171 1.84 4.30 -3.73
CA THR A 171 1.35 2.92 -3.75
C THR A 171 0.94 2.46 -5.15
N LEU A 172 0.34 3.31 -5.97
CA LEU A 172 -0.09 2.94 -7.33
C LEU A 172 1.07 2.90 -8.33
N THR A 173 2.13 3.68 -8.13
CA THR A 173 3.33 3.65 -8.99
C THR A 173 4.41 2.69 -8.50
N GLY A 174 4.22 2.07 -7.35
CA GLY A 174 5.21 1.21 -6.71
C GLY A 174 4.53 0.24 -5.73
N THR A 175 4.98 0.25 -4.48
CA THR A 175 4.39 -0.53 -3.39
C THR A 175 3.81 0.39 -2.32
N MET A 176 3.00 -0.15 -1.42
CA MET A 176 2.48 0.61 -0.27
C MET A 176 3.60 1.31 0.50
N ASP A 177 4.74 0.66 0.63
CA ASP A 177 5.91 1.18 1.31
C ASP A 177 6.48 2.42 0.63
N SER A 178 6.48 2.45 -0.70
CA SER A 178 6.87 3.62 -1.49
C SER A 178 5.92 4.79 -1.22
N GLY A 179 4.61 4.51 -1.09
CA GLY A 179 3.60 5.49 -0.67
C GLY A 179 3.85 6.05 0.73
N ILE A 180 4.15 5.19 1.70
CA ILE A 180 4.46 5.60 3.07
C ILE A 180 5.76 6.41 3.11
N ALA A 181 6.79 5.99 2.37
CA ALA A 181 8.07 6.70 2.28
C ALA A 181 7.88 8.12 1.73
N LEU A 182 7.11 8.29 0.64
CA LEU A 182 6.77 9.61 0.11
C LEU A 182 5.99 10.46 1.13
N CYS A 183 5.08 9.85 1.89
CA CYS A 183 4.35 10.53 2.94
C CYS A 183 5.29 11.01 4.07
N ARG A 184 6.27 10.20 4.48
CA ARG A 184 7.24 10.57 5.53
C ARG A 184 8.10 11.78 5.15
N VAL A 185 8.28 12.09 3.87
CA VAL A 185 8.97 13.32 3.46
C VAL A 185 8.20 14.57 3.91
N VAL A 186 6.86 14.49 3.95
CA VAL A 186 5.98 15.64 4.27
C VAL A 186 5.33 15.55 5.64
N ASP A 187 5.24 14.34 6.18
CA ASP A 187 4.72 13.99 7.51
C ASP A 187 5.62 12.92 8.14
N PRO A 188 6.83 13.28 8.62
CA PRO A 188 7.84 12.33 9.09
C PRO A 188 7.36 11.48 10.27
N ASP A 189 6.59 12.08 11.16
CA ASP A 189 6.06 11.43 12.36
C ASP A 189 4.73 10.67 12.08
N LEU A 190 4.25 10.67 10.83
CA LEU A 190 2.96 10.08 10.40
C LEU A 190 1.79 10.52 11.29
N ARG A 191 1.72 11.82 11.59
CA ARG A 191 0.69 12.41 12.47
C ARG A 191 -0.66 12.54 11.77
N THR A 192 -0.66 12.61 10.45
CA THR A 192 -1.88 12.70 9.65
C THR A 192 -2.52 11.31 9.50
N PRO A 193 -3.86 11.23 9.44
CA PRO A 193 -4.57 9.95 9.28
C PRO A 193 -4.39 9.34 7.88
N ALA A 194 -3.57 9.92 7.00
CA ALA A 194 -3.47 9.54 5.60
C ALA A 194 -3.04 8.07 5.40
N VAL A 195 -2.01 7.62 6.12
CA VAL A 195 -1.52 6.24 6.04
C VAL A 195 -2.48 5.27 6.73
N GLU A 196 -2.97 5.63 7.92
CA GLU A 196 -3.89 4.78 8.68
C GLU A 196 -5.20 4.53 7.94
N ASP A 197 -5.79 5.58 7.36
CA ASP A 197 -7.01 5.47 6.56
C ASP A 197 -6.79 4.65 5.28
N TYR A 198 -5.62 4.79 4.66
CA TYR A 198 -5.27 4.01 3.47
C TYR A 198 -5.25 2.51 3.80
N VAL A 199 -4.53 2.11 4.85
CA VAL A 199 -4.43 0.71 5.30
C VAL A 199 -5.79 0.16 5.71
N ARG A 200 -6.59 0.92 6.47
CA ARG A 200 -7.96 0.52 6.86
C ARG A 200 -8.89 0.35 5.66
N GLY A 201 -8.68 1.12 4.59
CA GLY A 201 -9.47 1.04 3.35
C GLY A 201 -9.11 -0.15 2.45
N MET A 202 -7.96 -0.79 2.65
CA MET A 202 -7.45 -1.85 1.76
C MET A 202 -8.38 -3.06 1.61
N PRO A 203 -9.04 -3.59 2.66
CA PRO A 203 -9.98 -4.70 2.49
C PRO A 203 -11.15 -4.37 1.57
N LEU A 204 -11.70 -3.16 1.68
CA LEU A 204 -12.78 -2.69 0.80
C LEU A 204 -12.26 -2.50 -0.64
N MET A 205 -11.08 -1.92 -0.80
CA MET A 205 -10.44 -1.76 -2.11
C MET A 205 -10.23 -3.11 -2.79
N PHE A 206 -9.79 -4.12 -2.03
CA PHE A 206 -9.58 -5.47 -2.55
C PHE A 206 -10.88 -6.11 -3.03
N LEU A 207 -11.98 -5.97 -2.28
CA LEU A 207 -13.28 -6.48 -2.70
C LEU A 207 -13.76 -5.85 -4.02
N LEU A 208 -13.46 -4.56 -4.24
CA LEU A 208 -13.76 -3.87 -5.50
C LEU A 208 -12.83 -4.29 -6.65
N ILE A 209 -11.57 -4.62 -6.35
CA ILE A 209 -10.57 -5.03 -7.36
C ILE A 209 -10.68 -6.51 -7.72
N LEU A 210 -11.19 -7.37 -6.83
CA LEU A 210 -11.25 -8.82 -7.04
C LEU A 210 -11.89 -9.24 -8.39
N PRO A 211 -13.01 -8.64 -8.85
CA PRO A 211 -13.57 -8.94 -10.17
C PRO A 211 -12.64 -8.52 -11.33
N LEU A 212 -11.99 -7.36 -11.20
CA LEU A 212 -10.99 -6.88 -12.17
C LEU A 212 -9.76 -7.79 -12.21
N TYR A 213 -9.31 -8.26 -11.06
CA TYR A 213 -8.18 -9.19 -10.96
C TYR A 213 -8.49 -10.51 -11.67
N GLY A 214 -9.72 -11.05 -11.53
CA GLY A 214 -10.16 -12.23 -12.27
C GLY A 214 -10.21 -12.02 -13.79
N LEU A 215 -10.65 -10.84 -14.25
CA LEU A 215 -10.70 -10.49 -15.67
C LEU A 215 -9.32 -10.48 -16.34
N LEU A 216 -8.27 -10.09 -15.61
CA LEU A 216 -6.89 -10.03 -16.14
C LEU A 216 -6.34 -11.41 -16.56
N PHE A 217 -6.87 -12.51 -16.02
CA PHE A 217 -6.42 -13.87 -16.36
C PHE A 217 -7.15 -14.47 -17.58
N LEU A 218 -8.27 -13.88 -18.03
CA LEU A 218 -9.01 -14.39 -19.19
C LEU A 218 -8.20 -14.31 -20.49
N PRO A 219 -7.50 -13.20 -20.83
CA PRO A 219 -6.67 -13.13 -22.03
C PRO A 219 -5.51 -14.12 -22.01
N LEU A 220 -4.93 -14.35 -20.82
CA LEU A 220 -3.84 -15.31 -20.62
C LEU A 220 -4.30 -16.75 -20.87
N ARG A 221 -5.52 -17.11 -20.44
CA ARG A 221 -6.11 -18.43 -20.73
C ARG A 221 -6.47 -18.61 -22.21
N GLY A 222 -6.89 -17.54 -22.89
CA GLY A 222 -7.21 -17.57 -24.31
C GLY A 222 -5.99 -17.51 -25.23
N TYR A 223 -4.78 -17.24 -24.71
CA TYR A 223 -3.61 -17.07 -25.54
C TYR A 223 -3.22 -18.39 -26.23
N GLY A 224 -3.25 -18.40 -27.57
CA GLY A 224 -2.90 -19.57 -28.38
C GLY A 224 -4.01 -20.61 -28.59
N SER A 225 -5.23 -20.35 -28.10
CA SER A 225 -6.40 -21.22 -28.34
C SER A 225 -7.31 -20.68 -29.46
N ALA A 226 -8.13 -21.55 -30.05
CA ALA A 226 -9.13 -21.14 -31.06
C ALA A 226 -10.22 -20.20 -30.47
N GLU A 227 -10.36 -20.21 -29.15
CA GLU A 227 -11.33 -19.40 -28.40
C GLU A 227 -10.76 -18.03 -27.98
N ALA A 228 -9.53 -17.68 -28.39
CA ALA A 228 -8.89 -16.40 -28.06
C ALA A 228 -9.79 -15.17 -28.30
N PRO A 229 -10.52 -15.05 -29.44
CA PRO A 229 -11.38 -13.89 -29.67
C PRO A 229 -12.53 -13.76 -28.65
N LEU A 230 -13.04 -14.89 -28.15
CA LEU A 230 -14.08 -14.91 -27.13
C LEU A 230 -13.53 -14.44 -25.78
N PHE A 231 -12.36 -14.93 -25.37
CA PHE A 231 -11.73 -14.48 -24.12
C PHE A 231 -11.35 -13.00 -24.15
N TYR A 232 -10.86 -12.50 -25.29
CA TYR A 232 -10.53 -11.07 -25.44
C TYR A 232 -11.76 -10.18 -25.43
N SER A 233 -12.84 -10.58 -26.12
CA SER A 233 -14.09 -9.82 -26.13
C SER A 233 -14.78 -9.81 -24.76
N LEU A 234 -14.79 -10.92 -24.03
CA LEU A 234 -15.28 -10.99 -22.65
C LEU A 234 -14.46 -10.10 -21.71
N THR A 235 -13.14 -10.08 -21.86
CA THR A 235 -12.27 -9.20 -21.06
C THR A 235 -12.58 -7.73 -21.35
N LEU A 236 -12.71 -7.36 -22.62
CA LEU A 236 -13.05 -6.00 -23.02
C LEU A 236 -14.42 -5.58 -22.48
N LEU A 237 -15.44 -6.44 -22.60
CA LEU A 237 -16.77 -6.20 -22.06
C LEU A 237 -16.72 -6.02 -20.54
N GLY A 238 -15.99 -6.88 -19.82
CA GLY A 238 -15.81 -6.78 -18.37
C GLY A 238 -15.14 -5.47 -17.96
N LEU A 239 -14.10 -5.04 -18.68
CA LEU A 239 -13.45 -3.75 -18.46
C LEU A 239 -14.41 -2.58 -18.70
N LEU A 240 -15.19 -2.60 -19.78
CA LEU A 240 -16.18 -1.56 -20.08
C LEU A 240 -17.29 -1.49 -19.01
N LEU A 241 -17.79 -2.63 -18.55
CA LEU A 241 -18.79 -2.70 -17.48
C LEU A 241 -18.22 -2.20 -16.15
N SER A 242 -16.97 -2.53 -15.84
CA SER A 242 -16.29 -2.03 -14.64
C SER A 242 -16.09 -0.51 -14.69
N LEU A 243 -15.70 0.03 -15.85
CA LEU A 243 -15.56 1.47 -16.09
C LEU A 243 -16.93 2.16 -15.96
N PHE A 244 -17.97 1.59 -16.56
CA PHE A 244 -19.33 2.11 -16.46
C PHE A 244 -19.83 2.14 -15.01
N SER A 245 -19.62 1.05 -14.27
CA SER A 245 -20.00 0.94 -12.86
C SER A 245 -19.24 1.96 -12.01
N PHE A 246 -17.94 2.14 -12.28
CA PHE A 246 -17.11 3.14 -11.63
C PHE A 246 -17.59 4.57 -11.91
N LEU A 247 -17.91 4.90 -13.16
CA LEU A 247 -18.48 6.19 -13.54
C LEU A 247 -19.85 6.44 -12.90
N LEU A 248 -20.68 5.40 -12.77
CA LEU A 248 -21.97 5.49 -12.10
C LEU A 248 -21.81 5.75 -10.59
N MET A 249 -20.89 5.02 -9.94
CA MET A 249 -20.53 5.24 -8.54
C MET A 249 -20.02 6.67 -8.34
N TRP A 250 -19.15 7.14 -9.24
CA TRP A 250 -18.60 8.48 -9.23
C TRP A 250 -19.67 9.57 -9.39
N LYS A 251 -20.67 9.33 -10.26
CA LYS A 251 -21.85 10.21 -10.41
C LYS A 251 -22.68 10.24 -9.13
N LYS A 252 -22.97 9.09 -8.52
CA LYS A 252 -23.72 8.99 -7.25
C LYS A 252 -22.99 9.67 -6.09
N MET A 253 -21.67 9.58 -6.05
CA MET A 253 -20.84 10.24 -5.03
C MET A 253 -20.70 11.76 -5.25
N GLY A 254 -21.28 12.32 -6.32
CA GLY A 254 -21.24 13.76 -6.58
C GLY A 254 -19.85 14.31 -6.91
N LEU A 255 -18.88 13.45 -7.21
CA LEU A 255 -17.48 13.81 -7.43
C LEU A 255 -17.27 14.60 -8.76
N TRP A 256 -18.28 14.68 -9.62
CA TRP A 256 -18.29 15.55 -10.81
C TRP A 256 -18.61 17.03 -10.46
N MET A 257 -19.28 17.29 -9.34
CA MET A 257 -19.76 18.62 -8.97
C MET A 257 -18.72 19.38 -8.14
N GLY A 258 -17.76 20.02 -8.83
CA GLY A 258 -16.87 21.03 -8.27
C GLY A 258 -15.90 20.55 -7.17
N SER A 259 -14.83 21.33 -6.94
CA SER A 259 -13.95 21.10 -5.79
C SER A 259 -14.79 21.19 -4.51
N GLN A 260 -14.93 20.08 -3.78
CA GLN A 260 -15.48 20.08 -2.43
C GLN A 260 -14.70 21.14 -1.64
N ARG A 261 -15.35 22.27 -1.33
CA ARG A 261 -14.78 23.31 -0.47
C ARG A 261 -14.53 22.71 0.92
#